data_AF-A0A8T6LAP9-F1
#
_entry.id   AF-A0A8T6LAP9-F1
#
_cell.length_a   1.000
_cell.length_b   1.000
_cell.length_c   1.000
_cell.angle_alpha   90.00
_cell.angle_beta   90.00
_cell.angle_gamma   90.00
#
_symmetry.space_group_name_H-M   'P 1'
#
loop_
_entity.id
_entity.type
_entity.pdbx_description
1 polymer ?
#
loop_
_entity_poly.entity_id
_entity_poly.type
_entity_poly.pdbx_seq_one_letter_code
_entity_poly.pdbx_strand_id
1 'polypeptide(L)'
;MTAILIAAGSLAGLTLIAGLALTWAHSRLPANDDGLIDAIDALLPQTQCGQCGHPGCRPYAEALAKGAPMDLCPPGGQDTFAALKALLGRDDGAAPTEPQPAVARIREPECIGCALCLGACPVDAIVGAAGFMHTVVEDQCTGCELCLPACPVDCIELVAMPIALADTSVALAPKERRVGTEALQPLSLSSPPPATDAPCIGCNRCEPQCPESLAPQHLLRLIRGGRLNSAAETGLDRCIECRLCDRACPSGIPLAHLFRVAKDERRVRADRQAQATAAKARFDARNARLKADETDADARRAQRLAAGSGRQW
;
A
#
# COMPACT_ATOMS: atom_id res chain seq x y z
N MET A 1 -53.38 39.39 -30.79
CA MET A 1 -52.04 39.81 -30.30
C MET A 1 -51.78 39.30 -28.88
N THR A 2 -52.69 39.50 -27.93
CA THR A 2 -52.58 39.00 -26.54
C THR A 2 -52.41 37.47 -26.43
N ALA A 3 -53.20 36.68 -27.17
CA ALA A 3 -53.09 35.21 -27.14
C ALA A 3 -51.73 34.68 -27.62
N ILE A 4 -51.13 35.34 -28.63
CA ILE A 4 -49.81 34.98 -29.17
C ILE A 4 -48.72 35.27 -28.14
N LEU A 5 -48.80 36.43 -27.44
CA LEU A 5 -47.86 36.79 -26.39
C LEU A 5 -47.94 35.86 -25.17
N ILE A 6 -49.15 35.44 -24.79
CA ILE A 6 -49.33 34.48 -23.69
C ILE A 6 -48.75 33.11 -24.05
N ALA A 7 -49.02 32.61 -25.26
CA ALA A 7 -48.47 31.33 -25.71
C ALA A 7 -46.93 31.36 -25.77
N ALA A 8 -46.35 32.42 -26.33
CA ALA A 8 -44.90 32.62 -26.39
C ALA A 8 -44.28 32.71 -24.98
N GLY A 9 -44.92 33.43 -24.05
CA GLY A 9 -44.49 33.54 -22.66
C GLY A 9 -44.53 32.21 -21.91
N SER A 10 -45.60 31.43 -22.07
CA SER A 10 -45.70 30.10 -21.43
C SER A 10 -44.66 29.11 -21.95
N LEU A 11 -44.35 29.15 -23.25
CA LEU A 11 -43.35 28.26 -23.85
C LEU A 11 -41.95 28.62 -23.38
N ALA A 12 -41.62 29.91 -23.34
CA ALA A 12 -40.34 30.41 -22.82
C ALA A 12 -40.16 30.12 -21.31
N GLY A 13 -41.23 30.24 -20.53
CA GLY A 13 -41.21 29.87 -19.11
C GLY A 13 -40.94 28.38 -18.90
N LEU A 14 -41.63 27.51 -19.66
CA LEU A 14 -41.45 26.06 -19.58
C LEU A 14 -40.05 25.62 -20.00
N THR A 15 -39.49 26.19 -21.07
CA THR A 15 -38.12 25.87 -21.49
C THR A 15 -37.09 26.34 -20.48
N LEU A 16 -37.28 27.51 -19.86
CA LEU A 16 -36.39 28.01 -18.81
C LEU A 16 -36.41 27.11 -17.56
N ILE A 17 -37.60 26.71 -17.12
CA ILE A 17 -37.78 25.84 -15.95
C ILE A 17 -37.21 24.45 -16.23
N ALA A 18 -37.50 23.87 -17.38
CA ALA A 18 -36.96 22.56 -17.78
C ALA A 18 -35.42 22.62 -17.90
N GLY A 19 -34.88 23.69 -18.49
CA GLY A 19 -33.45 23.92 -18.58
C GLY A 19 -32.79 24.01 -17.20
N LEU A 20 -33.33 24.83 -16.29
CA LEU A 20 -32.84 24.95 -14.91
C LEU A 20 -32.92 23.63 -14.15
N ALA A 21 -34.01 22.89 -14.29
CA ALA A 21 -34.19 21.58 -13.65
C ALA A 21 -33.19 20.55 -14.19
N LEU A 22 -32.96 20.52 -15.51
CA LEU A 22 -32.00 19.62 -16.14
C LEU A 22 -30.55 19.98 -15.77
N THR A 23 -30.20 21.27 -15.72
CA THR A 23 -28.88 21.71 -15.26
C THR A 23 -28.65 21.36 -13.79
N TRP A 24 -29.66 21.55 -12.94
CA TRP A 24 -29.59 21.17 -11.52
C TRP A 24 -29.45 19.65 -11.35
N ALA A 25 -30.24 18.86 -12.08
CA ALA A 25 -30.15 17.39 -12.06
C ALA A 25 -28.78 16.90 -12.58
N HIS A 26 -28.27 17.49 -13.67
CA HIS A 26 -26.96 17.13 -14.23
C HIS A 26 -25.81 17.44 -13.25
N SER A 27 -25.88 18.56 -12.52
CA SER A 27 -24.88 18.91 -11.49
C SER A 27 -24.86 17.98 -10.27
N ARG A 28 -25.89 17.13 -10.12
CA ARG A 28 -26.01 16.14 -9.04
C ARG A 28 -25.65 14.72 -9.47
N LEU A 29 -25.48 14.49 -10.77
CA LEU A 29 -24.98 13.22 -11.28
C LEU A 29 -23.44 13.24 -11.23
N PRO A 30 -22.80 12.18 -10.72
CA PRO A 30 -21.34 12.06 -10.80
C PRO A 30 -20.94 12.10 -12.29
N ALA A 31 -19.95 12.93 -12.61
CA ALA A 31 -19.42 13.02 -13.96
C ALA A 31 -18.84 11.67 -14.41
N ASN A 32 -19.00 11.37 -15.71
CA ASN A 32 -18.44 10.24 -16.48
C ASN A 32 -17.01 9.84 -16.08
N ASP A 33 -16.64 8.59 -16.42
CA ASP A 33 -15.33 7.92 -16.46
C ASP A 33 -14.31 8.26 -15.36
N ASP A 34 -13.99 9.53 -15.13
CA ASP A 34 -13.10 10.02 -14.08
C ASP A 34 -13.54 9.56 -12.68
N GLY A 35 -14.84 9.55 -12.37
CA GLY A 35 -15.34 9.05 -11.08
C GLY A 35 -15.17 7.54 -10.89
N LEU A 36 -15.25 6.77 -11.97
CA LEU A 36 -15.00 5.32 -11.96
C LEU A 36 -13.49 5.04 -11.90
N ILE A 37 -12.69 5.77 -12.67
CA ILE A 37 -11.22 5.68 -12.68
C ILE A 37 -10.68 5.98 -11.28
N ASP A 38 -11.17 7.04 -10.62
CA ASP A 38 -10.74 7.39 -9.26
C ASP A 38 -11.16 6.31 -8.24
N ALA A 39 -12.33 5.68 -8.42
CA ALA A 39 -12.76 4.57 -7.57
C ALA A 39 -11.90 3.31 -7.78
N ILE A 40 -11.53 2.98 -9.02
CA ILE A 40 -10.62 1.88 -9.34
C ILE A 40 -9.22 2.17 -8.80
N ASP A 41 -8.68 3.37 -9.04
CA ASP A 41 -7.36 3.79 -8.57
C ASP A 41 -7.26 3.68 -7.05
N ALA A 42 -8.31 4.07 -6.32
CA ALA A 42 -8.37 3.93 -4.86
C ALA A 42 -8.31 2.47 -4.35
N LEU A 43 -8.72 1.49 -5.17
CA LEU A 43 -8.64 0.07 -4.83
C LEU A 43 -7.27 -0.56 -5.13
N LEU A 44 -6.52 0.01 -6.08
CA LEU A 44 -5.20 -0.49 -6.44
C LEU A 44 -4.19 -0.30 -5.29
N PRO A 45 -3.13 -1.12 -5.21
CA PRO A 45 -2.17 -1.10 -4.09
C PRO A 45 -1.25 0.14 -4.07
N GLN A 46 -1.35 1.03 -5.07
CA GLN A 46 -0.60 2.29 -5.16
C GLN A 46 0.93 2.11 -5.09
N THR A 47 1.45 0.96 -5.54
CA THR A 47 2.89 0.64 -5.51
C THR A 47 3.68 1.23 -6.68
N GLN A 48 3.00 1.69 -7.74
CA GLN A 48 3.61 2.25 -8.96
C GLN A 48 4.72 1.37 -9.58
N CYS A 49 4.66 0.05 -9.37
CA CYS A 49 5.74 -0.88 -9.72
C CYS A 49 5.81 -1.24 -11.20
N GLY A 50 4.72 -1.03 -11.95
CA GLY A 50 4.62 -1.33 -13.37
C GLY A 50 4.63 -2.81 -13.76
N GLN A 51 4.57 -3.73 -12.81
CA GLN A 51 4.53 -5.19 -13.07
C GLN A 51 3.30 -5.62 -13.89
N CYS A 52 2.23 -4.81 -13.88
CA CYS A 52 1.04 -5.02 -14.69
C CYS A 52 1.19 -4.58 -16.16
N GLY A 53 2.36 -4.09 -16.56
CA GLY A 53 2.62 -3.56 -17.91
C GLY A 53 2.19 -2.11 -18.12
N HIS A 54 1.65 -1.45 -17.09
CA HIS A 54 1.29 -0.03 -17.11
C HIS A 54 2.28 0.81 -16.29
N PRO A 55 2.53 2.09 -16.63
CA PRO A 55 3.52 2.92 -15.93
C PRO A 55 3.12 3.30 -14.49
N GLY A 56 1.95 2.89 -14.01
CA GLY A 56 1.48 3.09 -12.64
C GLY A 56 0.05 2.63 -12.43
N CYS A 57 -0.46 2.79 -11.22
CA CYS A 57 -1.82 2.43 -10.82
C CYS A 57 -2.88 3.25 -11.56
N ARG A 58 -2.75 4.58 -11.66
CA ARG A 58 -3.74 5.41 -12.36
C ARG A 58 -3.88 5.07 -13.85
N PRO A 59 -2.78 4.93 -14.64
CA PRO A 59 -2.87 4.44 -16.02
C PRO A 59 -3.49 3.04 -16.14
N TYR A 60 -3.26 2.16 -15.16
CA TYR A 60 -3.93 0.86 -15.12
C TYR A 60 -5.42 0.99 -14.78
N ALA A 61 -5.80 1.90 -13.87
CA ALA A 61 -7.18 2.20 -13.54
C ALA A 61 -7.97 2.74 -14.75
N GLU A 62 -7.34 3.61 -15.54
CA GLU A 62 -7.88 4.07 -16.83
C GLU A 62 -8.08 2.92 -17.83
N ALA A 63 -7.13 1.97 -17.88
CA ALA A 63 -7.25 0.79 -18.73
C ALA A 63 -8.37 -0.15 -18.24
N LEU A 64 -8.50 -0.33 -16.93
CA LEU A 64 -9.56 -1.14 -16.31
C LEU A 64 -10.95 -0.56 -16.59
N ALA A 65 -11.12 0.76 -16.46
CA ALA A 65 -12.35 1.46 -16.83
C ALA A 65 -12.72 1.24 -18.32
N LYS A 66 -11.72 1.06 -19.18
CA LYS A 66 -11.87 0.76 -20.62
C LYS A 66 -12.01 -0.72 -20.96
N GLY A 67 -11.95 -1.63 -19.98
CA GLY A 67 -12.14 -3.07 -20.21
C GLY A 67 -10.88 -3.93 -20.14
N ALA A 68 -9.73 -3.42 -19.67
CA ALA A 68 -8.53 -4.24 -19.50
C ALA A 68 -8.72 -5.36 -18.43
N PRO A 69 -7.95 -6.47 -18.48
CA PRO A 69 -8.06 -7.56 -17.52
C PRO A 69 -7.72 -7.14 -16.08
N MET A 70 -8.44 -7.68 -15.09
CA MET A 70 -8.31 -7.36 -13.66
C MET A 70 -7.21 -8.14 -12.92
N ASP A 71 -6.67 -9.18 -13.54
CA ASP A 71 -5.70 -10.13 -12.97
C ASP A 71 -4.23 -9.73 -13.21
N LEU A 72 -3.99 -8.54 -13.76
CA LEU A 72 -2.64 -8.08 -14.11
C LEU A 72 -1.89 -7.43 -12.96
N CYS A 73 -2.48 -7.31 -11.76
CA CYS A 73 -1.85 -6.64 -10.62
C CYS A 73 -1.35 -7.63 -9.56
N PRO A 74 -0.16 -8.24 -9.72
CA PRO A 74 0.47 -9.08 -8.70
C PRO A 74 0.51 -8.47 -7.29
N PRO A 75 0.91 -7.20 -7.09
CA PRO A 75 0.99 -6.63 -5.74
C PRO A 75 -0.38 -6.37 -5.11
N GLY A 76 -1.46 -6.37 -5.88
CA GLY A 76 -2.82 -6.20 -5.37
C GLY A 76 -3.38 -7.49 -4.76
N GLY A 77 -2.85 -8.65 -5.18
CA GLY A 77 -3.26 -9.95 -4.67
C GLY A 77 -4.75 -10.23 -4.82
N GLN A 78 -5.27 -11.12 -3.98
CA GLN A 78 -6.67 -11.54 -4.05
C GLN A 78 -7.64 -10.46 -3.57
N ASP A 79 -7.25 -9.67 -2.56
CA ASP A 79 -8.10 -8.64 -1.98
C ASP A 79 -8.43 -7.54 -3.00
N THR A 80 -7.42 -7.05 -3.72
CA THR A 80 -7.61 -6.05 -4.77
C THR A 80 -8.44 -6.63 -5.91
N PHE A 81 -8.16 -7.86 -6.33
CA PHE A 81 -8.92 -8.53 -7.38
C PHE A 81 -10.41 -8.67 -7.00
N ALA A 82 -10.72 -9.10 -5.77
CA ALA A 82 -12.09 -9.23 -5.28
C ALA A 82 -12.81 -7.88 -5.19
N ALA A 83 -12.13 -6.82 -4.75
CA ALA A 83 -12.69 -5.48 -4.68
C ALA A 83 -12.98 -4.90 -6.08
N LEU A 84 -12.04 -5.07 -7.03
CA LEU A 84 -12.23 -4.67 -8.43
C LEU A 84 -13.39 -5.41 -9.08
N LYS A 85 -13.49 -6.72 -8.82
CA LYS A 85 -14.59 -7.56 -9.28
C LYS A 85 -15.95 -7.05 -8.80
N ALA A 86 -16.04 -6.71 -7.50
CA ALA A 86 -17.26 -6.18 -6.90
C ALA A 86 -17.63 -4.79 -7.45
N LEU A 87 -16.64 -3.93 -7.72
CA LEU A 87 -16.86 -2.58 -8.25
C LEU A 87 -17.27 -2.59 -9.74
N LEU A 88 -16.59 -3.41 -10.55
CA LEU A 88 -16.76 -3.44 -12.01
C LEU A 88 -17.88 -4.39 -12.46
N GLY A 89 -18.30 -5.32 -11.61
CA GLY A 89 -19.36 -6.29 -11.93
C GLY A 89 -19.00 -7.25 -13.07
N ARG A 90 -17.70 -7.48 -13.29
CA ARG A 90 -17.16 -8.35 -14.34
C ARG A 90 -16.60 -9.65 -13.75
N ASP A 91 -16.60 -10.73 -14.51
CA ASP A 91 -16.12 -12.06 -14.08
C ASP A 91 -14.85 -12.52 -14.83
N ASP A 92 -14.08 -11.60 -15.42
CA ASP A 92 -12.88 -11.94 -16.18
C ASP A 92 -11.59 -11.98 -15.32
N GLY A 93 -10.69 -12.89 -15.70
CA GLY A 93 -9.41 -13.12 -15.03
C GLY A 93 -9.44 -14.15 -13.90
N ALA A 94 -8.27 -14.54 -13.41
CA ALA A 94 -8.10 -15.35 -12.21
C ALA A 94 -7.37 -14.54 -11.13
N ALA A 95 -7.65 -14.82 -9.86
CA ALA A 95 -6.97 -14.12 -8.78
C ALA A 95 -5.43 -14.28 -8.94
N PRO A 96 -4.66 -13.17 -8.98
CA PRO A 96 -3.22 -13.24 -9.13
C PRO A 96 -2.61 -14.04 -7.98
N THR A 97 -1.69 -14.95 -8.27
CA THR A 97 -0.88 -15.58 -7.23
C THR A 97 0.01 -14.51 -6.62
N GLU A 98 -0.10 -14.29 -5.31
CA GLU A 98 0.70 -13.30 -4.60
C GLU A 98 2.19 -13.63 -4.75
N PRO A 99 3.00 -12.75 -5.37
CA PRO A 99 4.43 -12.95 -5.42
C PRO A 99 5.02 -12.82 -4.02
N GLN A 100 5.99 -13.67 -3.70
CA GLN A 100 6.75 -13.52 -2.46
C GLN A 100 7.48 -12.18 -2.50
N PRO A 101 7.41 -11.36 -1.44
CA PRO A 101 8.09 -10.08 -1.43
C PRO A 101 9.58 -10.32 -1.54
N ALA A 102 10.19 -9.66 -2.51
CA ALA A 102 11.61 -9.72 -2.78
C ALA A 102 12.18 -8.31 -2.77
N VAL A 103 13.44 -8.20 -2.37
CA VAL A 103 14.21 -6.96 -2.44
C VAL A 103 15.36 -7.14 -3.41
N ALA A 104 15.60 -6.11 -4.20
CA ALA A 104 16.82 -6.04 -4.99
C ALA A 104 18.02 -5.90 -4.04
N ARG A 105 19.10 -6.64 -4.30
CA ARG A 105 20.38 -6.52 -3.60
C ARG A 105 21.47 -6.33 -4.65
N ILE A 106 22.34 -5.34 -4.42
CA ILE A 106 23.48 -5.07 -5.30
C ILE A 106 24.69 -5.81 -4.74
N ARG A 107 25.33 -6.63 -5.57
CA ARG A 107 26.61 -7.27 -5.23
C ARG A 107 27.71 -6.22 -5.27
N GLU A 108 28.10 -5.77 -4.08
CA GLU A 108 29.07 -4.69 -3.86
C GLU A 108 30.37 -4.83 -4.69
N PRO A 109 30.99 -6.02 -4.81
CA PRO A 109 32.26 -6.16 -5.54
C PRO A 109 32.16 -6.00 -7.06
N GLU A 110 30.96 -6.16 -7.62
CA GLU A 110 30.71 -6.16 -9.07
C GLU A 110 30.15 -4.81 -9.56
N CYS A 111 29.68 -3.96 -8.64
CA CYS A 111 29.11 -2.67 -8.98
C CYS A 111 30.19 -1.69 -9.46
N ILE A 112 30.15 -1.34 -10.76
CA ILE A 112 31.05 -0.36 -11.38
C ILE A 112 30.62 1.11 -11.22
N GLY A 113 29.50 1.38 -10.55
CA GLY A 113 29.04 2.75 -10.33
C GLY A 113 28.47 3.47 -11.57
N CYS A 114 27.83 2.75 -12.51
CA CYS A 114 27.30 3.35 -13.76
C CYS A 114 26.07 4.26 -13.61
N ALA A 115 25.36 4.18 -12.46
CA ALA A 115 24.17 4.95 -12.11
C ALA A 115 22.91 4.74 -13.00
N LEU A 116 22.92 3.79 -13.94
CA LEU A 116 21.75 3.48 -14.77
C LEU A 116 20.57 2.93 -13.94
N CYS A 117 20.88 2.18 -12.87
CA CYS A 117 19.89 1.64 -11.96
C CYS A 117 19.14 2.72 -11.16
N LEU A 118 19.73 3.91 -10.94
CA LEU A 118 19.07 5.02 -10.24
C LEU A 118 17.86 5.53 -11.04
N GLY A 119 18.03 5.75 -12.35
CA GLY A 119 16.92 6.18 -13.21
C GLY A 119 15.87 5.10 -13.46
N ALA A 120 16.25 3.82 -13.33
CA ALA A 120 15.33 2.69 -13.48
C ALA A 120 14.50 2.42 -12.23
N CYS A 121 14.93 2.88 -11.05
CA CYS A 121 14.22 2.65 -9.79
C CYS A 121 13.06 3.65 -9.65
N PRO A 122 11.79 3.22 -9.70
CA PRO A 122 10.64 4.14 -9.65
C PRO A 122 10.39 4.74 -8.25
N VAL A 123 11.02 4.18 -7.23
CA VAL A 123 10.85 4.53 -5.82
C VAL A 123 12.12 5.11 -5.19
N ASP A 124 13.14 5.38 -6.00
CA ASP A 124 14.43 5.90 -5.54
C ASP A 124 15.09 5.08 -4.40
N ALA A 125 14.80 3.78 -4.34
CA ALA A 125 15.34 2.87 -3.32
C ALA A 125 16.83 2.55 -3.52
N ILE A 126 17.45 3.02 -4.59
CA ILE A 126 18.88 2.80 -4.85
C ILE A 126 19.64 4.08 -4.54
N VAL A 127 20.60 3.98 -3.63
CA VAL A 127 21.43 5.10 -3.18
C VAL A 127 22.86 4.93 -3.68
N GLY A 128 23.43 6.00 -4.19
CA GLY A 128 24.83 6.11 -4.60
C GLY A 128 25.02 7.26 -5.57
N ALA A 129 26.17 7.31 -6.24
CA ALA A 129 26.49 8.33 -7.23
C ALA A 129 27.32 7.71 -8.36
N ALA A 130 27.35 8.38 -9.52
CA ALA A 130 28.18 7.94 -10.64
C ALA A 130 29.65 7.81 -10.21
N GLY A 131 30.26 6.66 -10.53
CA GLY A 131 31.62 6.29 -10.11
C GLY A 131 31.74 5.76 -8.68
N PHE A 132 30.64 5.68 -7.93
CA PHE A 132 30.60 5.11 -6.58
C PHE A 132 29.70 3.86 -6.53
N MET A 133 29.98 3.01 -5.56
CA MET A 133 29.17 1.81 -5.31
C MET A 133 27.75 2.20 -4.90
N HIS A 134 26.77 1.54 -5.51
CA HIS A 134 25.37 1.71 -5.18
C HIS A 134 24.92 0.67 -4.15
N THR A 135 23.93 1.02 -3.36
CA THR A 135 23.27 0.11 -2.41
C THR A 135 21.76 0.28 -2.49
N VAL A 136 21.02 -0.75 -2.11
CA VAL A 136 19.56 -0.70 -2.07
C VAL A 136 19.13 -0.47 -0.62
N VAL A 137 18.27 0.52 -0.40
CA VAL A 137 17.58 0.70 0.88
C VAL A 137 16.41 -0.28 0.90
N GLU A 138 16.60 -1.40 1.58
CA GLU A 138 15.70 -2.56 1.55
C GLU A 138 14.26 -2.21 1.98
N ASP A 139 14.10 -1.24 2.88
CA ASP A 139 12.80 -0.77 3.38
C ASP A 139 11.96 -0.01 2.33
N GLN A 140 12.63 0.57 1.33
CA GLN A 140 12.03 1.34 0.25
C GLN A 140 11.93 0.55 -1.06
N CYS A 141 12.61 -0.60 -1.16
CA CYS A 141 12.56 -1.45 -2.35
C CYS A 141 11.22 -2.17 -2.47
N THR A 142 10.58 -2.08 -3.64
CA THR A 142 9.29 -2.73 -3.93
C THR A 142 9.42 -4.09 -4.61
N GLY A 143 10.64 -4.52 -4.97
CA GLY A 143 10.84 -5.76 -5.73
C GLY A 143 10.31 -5.71 -7.17
N CYS A 144 10.25 -4.53 -7.79
CA CYS A 144 9.69 -4.33 -9.15
C CYS A 144 10.58 -4.84 -10.30
N GLU A 145 11.80 -5.29 -10.02
CA GLU A 145 12.76 -5.85 -11.00
C GLU A 145 13.26 -4.90 -12.11
N LEU A 146 12.74 -3.67 -12.21
CA LEU A 146 13.11 -2.71 -13.27
C LEU A 146 14.62 -2.38 -13.31
N CYS A 147 15.31 -2.52 -12.18
CA CYS A 147 16.74 -2.27 -12.07
C CYS A 147 17.62 -3.41 -12.63
N LEU A 148 17.12 -4.64 -12.73
CA LEU A 148 17.88 -5.79 -13.27
C LEU A 148 18.29 -5.57 -14.73
N PRO A 149 17.36 -5.33 -15.68
CA PRO A 149 17.73 -5.11 -17.07
C PRO A 149 18.49 -3.80 -17.29
N ALA A 150 18.42 -2.85 -16.35
CA ALA A 150 19.16 -1.59 -16.42
C ALA A 150 20.64 -1.74 -16.02
N CYS A 151 21.01 -2.81 -15.32
CA CYS A 151 22.38 -3.01 -14.84
C CYS A 151 23.27 -3.64 -15.94
N PRO A 152 24.25 -2.93 -16.50
CA PRO A 152 25.07 -3.44 -17.61
C PRO A 152 26.06 -4.53 -17.21
N VAL A 153 26.29 -4.70 -15.91
CA VAL A 153 27.18 -5.72 -15.32
C VAL A 153 26.41 -6.79 -14.54
N ASP A 154 25.07 -6.76 -14.62
CA ASP A 154 24.17 -7.74 -13.98
C ASP A 154 24.46 -7.99 -12.48
N CYS A 155 24.91 -6.95 -11.76
CA CYS A 155 25.29 -7.05 -10.35
C CYS A 155 24.11 -6.97 -9.37
N ILE A 156 22.87 -7.04 -9.86
CA ILE A 156 21.66 -6.89 -9.04
C ILE A 156 20.91 -8.21 -9.03
N GLU A 157 20.60 -8.71 -7.84
CA GLU A 157 19.81 -9.93 -7.65
C GLU A 157 18.54 -9.62 -6.86
N LEU A 158 17.47 -10.37 -7.14
CA LEU A 158 16.30 -10.36 -6.26
C LEU A 158 16.50 -11.40 -5.17
N VAL A 159 16.60 -10.92 -3.95
CA VAL A 159 16.61 -11.76 -2.76
C VAL A 159 15.18 -11.79 -2.25
N ALA A 160 14.59 -12.97 -2.15
CA ALA A 160 13.33 -13.13 -1.44
C ALA A 160 13.52 -12.54 -0.04
N MET A 161 12.73 -11.54 0.31
CA MET A 161 12.68 -11.09 1.69
C MET A 161 12.03 -12.26 2.42
N PRO A 162 12.72 -12.94 3.34
CA PRO A 162 12.06 -13.98 4.10
C PRO A 162 11.00 -13.26 4.94
N ILE A 163 9.76 -13.24 4.46
CA ILE A 163 8.66 -13.15 5.40
C ILE A 163 8.81 -14.43 6.20
N ALA A 164 9.27 -14.32 7.44
CA ALA A 164 9.11 -15.37 8.43
C ALA A 164 7.61 -15.46 8.78
N LEU A 165 6.78 -15.81 7.81
CA LEU A 165 5.37 -16.18 7.93
C LEU A 165 5.04 -17.45 7.13
N ALA A 166 6.05 -18.16 6.62
CA ALA A 166 5.90 -19.51 6.11
C ALA A 166 7.10 -20.36 6.58
N ASP A 167 7.18 -20.58 7.90
CA ASP A 167 7.69 -21.83 8.48
C ASP A 167 7.49 -21.78 10.00
N THR A 168 6.46 -22.48 10.44
CA THR A 168 6.19 -22.84 11.83
C THR A 168 7.19 -23.89 12.33
N SER A 169 8.48 -23.78 11.99
CA SER A 169 9.57 -24.55 12.59
C SER A 169 10.94 -24.11 12.06
N VAL A 170 11.41 -22.90 12.36
CA VAL A 170 12.85 -22.64 12.28
C VAL A 170 13.45 -22.90 13.65
N ALA A 171 14.02 -24.09 13.81
CA ALA A 171 15.03 -24.34 14.82
C ALA A 171 16.19 -23.36 14.57
N LEU A 172 16.29 -22.31 15.39
CA LEU A 172 17.50 -21.51 15.46
C LEU A 172 18.62 -22.39 16.02
N ALA A 173 19.46 -22.93 15.14
CA ALA A 173 20.75 -23.46 15.53
C ALA A 173 21.59 -22.31 16.13
N PRO A 174 22.07 -22.40 17.38
CA PRO A 174 22.91 -21.36 17.95
C PRO A 174 24.27 -21.40 17.28
N LYS A 175 24.67 -20.29 16.66
CA LYS A 175 26.04 -20.09 16.20
C LYS A 175 26.93 -19.91 17.44
N GLU A 176 27.59 -20.97 17.86
CA GLU A 176 28.56 -20.93 18.96
C GLU A 176 29.68 -19.93 18.64
N ARG A 177 29.73 -18.82 19.38
CA ARG A 177 30.91 -17.98 19.49
C ARG A 177 31.50 -18.20 20.88
N ARG A 178 32.57 -19.01 20.95
CA ARG A 178 33.36 -19.18 22.17
C ARG A 178 34.09 -17.88 22.50
N VAL A 179 33.83 -17.32 23.67
CA VAL A 179 34.78 -16.49 24.41
C VAL A 179 34.62 -16.80 25.89
N GLY A 180 35.72 -17.26 26.50
CA GLY A 180 36.16 -16.91 27.85
C GLY A 180 35.24 -17.23 29.02
N THR A 181 35.61 -18.30 29.72
CA THR A 181 35.41 -18.54 31.16
C THR A 181 35.33 -17.26 32.01
N GLU A 182 34.19 -16.99 32.63
CA GLU A 182 33.99 -16.91 34.10
C GLU A 182 32.66 -16.24 34.50
N ALA A 183 32.04 -16.84 35.52
CA ALA A 183 31.11 -16.29 36.51
C ALA A 183 29.62 -16.04 36.17
N LEU A 184 28.82 -16.63 37.06
CA LEU A 184 27.39 -16.42 37.38
C LEU A 184 26.37 -17.06 36.42
N GLN A 185 25.99 -18.29 36.75
CA GLN A 185 24.76 -18.93 36.27
C GLN A 185 23.54 -18.30 36.99
N PRO A 186 22.63 -17.60 36.29
CA PRO A 186 21.30 -17.35 36.80
C PRO A 186 20.51 -18.66 36.70
N LEU A 187 19.71 -18.95 37.73
CA LEU A 187 18.72 -20.02 37.75
C LEU A 187 17.98 -20.10 36.42
N SER A 188 18.21 -21.21 35.71
CA SER A 188 17.39 -21.64 34.59
C SER A 188 15.97 -21.84 35.09
N LEU A 189 15.14 -20.80 34.96
CA LEU A 189 13.71 -20.99 34.79
C LEU A 189 13.54 -21.59 33.40
N SER A 190 13.63 -22.91 33.40
CA SER A 190 12.98 -23.89 32.54
C SER A 190 12.48 -23.34 31.20
N SER A 191 13.03 -23.92 30.13
CA SER A 191 12.54 -23.89 28.76
C SER A 191 11.05 -23.60 28.65
N PRO A 192 10.61 -22.75 27.69
CA PRO A 192 9.19 -22.58 27.41
C PRO A 192 8.59 -23.98 27.18
N PRO A 193 7.41 -24.28 27.76
CA PRO A 193 6.75 -25.55 27.47
C PRO A 193 6.62 -25.70 25.96
N PRO A 194 6.74 -26.93 25.41
CA PRO A 194 6.56 -27.17 23.99
C PRO A 194 5.26 -26.49 23.56
N ALA A 195 5.34 -25.64 22.53
CA ALA A 195 4.16 -25.04 21.93
C ALA A 195 3.30 -26.20 21.44
N THR A 196 2.20 -26.47 22.13
CA THR A 196 1.23 -27.46 21.68
C THR A 196 0.48 -26.83 20.52
N ASP A 197 0.47 -27.49 19.37
CA ASP A 197 -0.30 -27.11 18.16
C ASP A 197 -1.83 -27.16 18.37
N ALA A 198 -2.30 -27.14 19.61
CA ALA A 198 -3.70 -27.20 19.96
C ALA A 198 -4.41 -25.88 19.59
N PRO A 199 -5.54 -25.95 18.86
CA PRO A 199 -6.30 -24.75 18.52
C PRO A 199 -6.89 -24.09 19.77
N CYS A 200 -7.28 -22.82 19.62
CA CYS A 200 -8.00 -22.11 20.66
C CYS A 200 -9.39 -22.73 20.82
N ILE A 201 -9.68 -23.30 21.99
CA ILE A 201 -10.98 -23.93 22.29
C ILE A 201 -12.03 -22.93 22.80
N GLY A 202 -11.71 -21.64 22.80
CA GLY A 202 -12.67 -20.59 23.14
C GLY A 202 -13.06 -20.49 24.62
N CYS A 203 -12.26 -21.01 25.55
CA CYS A 203 -12.63 -21.10 26.98
C CYS A 203 -12.65 -19.80 27.80
N ASN A 204 -12.18 -18.66 27.26
CA ASN A 204 -12.12 -17.34 27.92
C ASN A 204 -11.34 -17.24 29.25
N ARG A 205 -10.56 -18.27 29.63
CA ARG A 205 -9.76 -18.24 30.87
C ARG A 205 -8.71 -17.13 30.93
N CYS A 206 -8.26 -16.64 29.78
CA CYS A 206 -7.25 -15.59 29.69
C CYS A 206 -7.77 -14.18 30.01
N GLU A 207 -9.08 -13.95 29.93
CA GLU A 207 -9.70 -12.63 30.13
C GLU A 207 -9.67 -12.14 31.58
N PRO A 208 -10.14 -12.90 32.59
CA PRO A 208 -10.07 -12.46 33.99
C PRO A 208 -8.63 -12.37 34.53
N GLN A 209 -7.65 -12.89 33.79
CA GLN A 209 -6.23 -12.89 34.17
C GLN A 209 -5.47 -11.69 33.59
N CYS A 210 -6.11 -10.88 32.73
CA CYS A 210 -5.44 -9.75 32.10
C CYS A 210 -5.45 -8.54 33.06
N PRO A 211 -4.27 -8.03 33.49
CA PRO A 211 -4.20 -6.86 34.38
C PRO A 211 -4.69 -5.58 33.70
N GLU A 212 -4.61 -5.53 32.37
CA GLU A 212 -5.10 -4.41 31.55
C GLU A 212 -6.58 -4.52 31.19
N SER A 213 -7.28 -5.54 31.73
CA SER A 213 -8.68 -5.82 31.44
C SER A 213 -8.96 -5.95 29.93
N LEU A 214 -8.01 -6.51 29.19
CA LEU A 214 -8.20 -6.83 27.78
C LEU A 214 -9.06 -8.08 27.63
N ALA A 215 -9.54 -8.32 26.41
CA ALA A 215 -10.18 -9.57 26.00
C ALA A 215 -9.24 -10.38 25.08
N PRO A 216 -8.27 -11.17 25.61
CA PRO A 216 -7.26 -11.83 24.81
C PRO A 216 -7.83 -12.83 23.79
N GLN A 217 -8.97 -13.45 24.09
CA GLN A 217 -9.63 -14.37 23.16
C GLN A 217 -10.14 -13.63 21.90
N HIS A 218 -10.71 -12.44 22.07
CA HIS A 218 -11.16 -11.61 20.96
C HIS A 218 -9.97 -11.07 20.16
N LEU A 219 -8.93 -10.56 20.84
CA LEU A 219 -7.69 -10.12 20.21
C LEU A 219 -7.04 -11.22 19.38
N LEU A 220 -6.94 -12.44 19.91
CA LEU A 220 -6.40 -13.59 19.19
C LEU A 220 -7.17 -13.86 17.89
N ARG A 221 -8.52 -13.75 17.92
CA ARG A 221 -9.37 -13.95 16.74
C ARG A 221 -9.15 -12.87 15.68
N LEU A 222 -8.97 -11.62 16.12
CA LEU A 222 -8.68 -10.50 15.23
C LEU A 222 -7.31 -10.64 14.57
N ILE A 223 -6.29 -10.96 15.38
CA ILE A 223 -4.90 -11.15 14.92
C ILE A 223 -4.80 -12.33 13.96
N ARG A 224 -5.40 -13.49 14.29
CA ARG A 224 -5.43 -14.64 13.38
C ARG A 224 -6.18 -14.37 12.08
N GLY A 225 -7.13 -13.43 12.10
CA GLY A 225 -7.82 -12.97 10.90
C GLY A 225 -7.14 -11.81 10.19
N GLY A 226 -5.90 -11.46 10.55
CA GLY A 226 -5.15 -10.35 9.94
C GLY A 226 -5.68 -8.93 10.23
N ARG A 227 -6.71 -8.80 11.09
CA ARG A 227 -7.39 -7.54 11.41
C ARG A 227 -6.67 -6.77 12.52
N LEU A 228 -5.44 -6.34 12.24
CA LEU A 228 -4.57 -5.68 13.22
C LEU A 228 -5.07 -4.30 13.66
N ASN A 229 -5.74 -3.55 12.78
CA ASN A 229 -6.33 -2.26 13.11
C ASN A 229 -7.51 -2.42 14.08
N SER A 230 -8.41 -3.36 13.80
CA SER A 230 -9.50 -3.70 14.74
C SER A 230 -8.96 -4.26 16.07
N ALA A 231 -7.83 -4.98 16.03
CA ALA A 231 -7.16 -5.42 17.26
C ALA A 231 -6.64 -4.21 18.08
N ALA A 232 -6.09 -3.19 17.42
CA ALA A 232 -5.68 -1.94 18.06
C ALA A 232 -6.85 -1.21 18.71
N GLU A 233 -7.97 -1.05 17.99
CA GLU A 233 -9.20 -0.43 18.50
C GLU A 233 -9.76 -1.14 19.74
N THR A 234 -9.56 -2.46 19.83
CA THR A 234 -9.97 -3.29 20.97
C THR A 234 -8.92 -3.37 22.08
N GLY A 235 -7.85 -2.57 21.99
CA GLY A 235 -6.89 -2.36 23.07
C GLY A 235 -5.58 -3.15 22.97
N LEU A 236 -5.24 -3.73 21.80
CA LEU A 236 -3.98 -4.46 21.59
C LEU A 236 -2.75 -3.66 22.08
N ASP A 237 -2.75 -2.34 21.89
CA ASP A 237 -1.65 -1.46 22.31
C ASP A 237 -1.41 -1.43 23.81
N ARG A 238 -2.47 -1.61 24.60
CA ARG A 238 -2.39 -1.58 26.06
C ARG A 238 -1.78 -2.84 26.63
N CYS A 239 -1.67 -3.92 25.86
CA CYS A 239 -1.09 -5.18 26.35
C CYS A 239 0.34 -4.95 26.87
N ILE A 240 0.60 -5.12 28.16
CA ILE A 240 1.95 -4.93 28.73
C ILE A 240 2.85 -6.17 28.64
N GLU A 241 2.45 -7.19 27.86
CA GLU A 241 3.25 -8.40 27.60
C GLU A 241 3.62 -9.20 28.86
N CYS A 242 2.79 -9.11 29.92
CA CYS A 242 2.99 -9.78 31.22
C CYS A 242 2.90 -11.32 31.21
N ARG A 243 2.42 -11.93 30.11
CA ARG A 243 2.29 -13.39 29.91
C ARG A 243 1.32 -14.15 30.83
N LEU A 244 0.48 -13.46 31.60
CA LEU A 244 -0.56 -14.10 32.43
C LEU A 244 -1.56 -14.91 31.58
N CYS A 245 -1.90 -14.40 30.38
CA CYS A 245 -2.77 -15.07 29.44
C CYS A 245 -2.18 -16.38 28.87
N ASP A 246 -0.86 -16.46 28.66
CA ASP A 246 -0.16 -17.68 28.24
C ASP A 246 -0.33 -18.76 29.31
N ARG A 247 -0.06 -18.40 30.56
CA ARG A 247 -0.13 -19.32 31.70
C ARG A 247 -1.54 -19.80 31.99
N ALA A 248 -2.54 -18.96 31.72
CA ALA A 248 -3.95 -19.29 31.87
C ALA A 248 -4.50 -20.16 30.71
N CYS A 249 -3.78 -20.27 29.59
CA CYS A 249 -4.28 -20.93 28.39
C CYS A 249 -4.17 -22.46 28.51
N PRO A 250 -5.28 -23.22 28.57
CA PRO A 250 -5.23 -24.67 28.62
C PRO A 250 -4.74 -25.31 27.31
N SER A 251 -4.84 -24.58 26.19
CA SER A 251 -4.31 -25.00 24.88
C SER A 251 -2.82 -24.69 24.69
N GLY A 252 -2.15 -24.11 25.70
CA GLY A 252 -0.72 -23.77 25.60
C GLY A 252 -0.40 -22.68 24.58
N ILE A 253 -1.38 -21.85 24.18
CA ILE A 253 -1.17 -20.81 23.15
C ILE A 253 -0.35 -19.66 23.74
N PRO A 254 0.75 -19.24 23.08
CA PRO A 254 1.58 -18.13 23.55
C PRO A 254 0.97 -16.77 23.16
N LEU A 255 -0.17 -16.43 23.76
CA LEU A 255 -0.96 -15.22 23.51
C LEU A 255 -0.13 -13.92 23.58
N ALA A 256 0.68 -13.74 24.63
CA ALA A 256 1.50 -12.55 24.81
C ALA A 256 2.56 -12.40 23.70
N HIS A 257 3.16 -13.53 23.26
CA HIS A 257 4.08 -13.52 22.13
C HIS A 257 3.37 -13.09 20.84
N LEU A 258 2.19 -13.67 20.57
CA LEU A 258 1.39 -13.32 19.39
C LEU A 258 0.97 -11.85 19.41
N PHE A 259 0.63 -11.31 20.57
CA PHE A 259 0.25 -9.91 20.70
C PHE A 259 1.43 -8.97 20.47
N ARG A 260 2.63 -9.32 20.96
CA ARG A 260 3.86 -8.56 20.69
C ARG A 260 4.16 -8.53 19.19
N VAL A 261 4.17 -9.68 18.53
CA VAL A 261 4.39 -9.77 17.07
C VAL A 261 3.34 -8.95 16.32
N ALA A 262 2.07 -9.04 16.71
CA ALA A 262 0.99 -8.29 16.08
C ALA A 262 1.12 -6.77 16.27
N LYS A 263 1.62 -6.30 17.42
CA LYS A 263 1.93 -4.87 17.63
C LYS A 263 3.06 -4.41 16.72
N ASP A 264 4.14 -5.19 16.65
CA ASP A 264 5.29 -4.87 15.80
C ASP A 264 4.86 -4.80 14.34
N GLU A 265 4.09 -5.79 13.87
CA GLU A 265 3.55 -5.81 12.51
C GLU A 265 2.64 -4.62 12.22
N ARG A 266 1.74 -4.27 13.16
CA ARG A 266 0.87 -3.10 13.00
C ARG A 266 1.69 -1.81 12.93
N ARG A 267 2.72 -1.67 13.77
CA ARG A 267 3.59 -0.51 13.75
C ARG A 267 4.26 -0.35 12.38
N VAL A 268 4.81 -1.44 11.85
CA VAL A 268 5.41 -1.45 10.50
C VAL A 268 4.39 -1.08 9.42
N ARG A 269 3.18 -1.63 9.47
CA ARG A 269 2.11 -1.29 8.50
C ARG A 269 1.68 0.18 8.60
N ALA A 270 1.54 0.70 9.82
CA ALA A 270 1.18 2.09 10.06
C ALA A 270 2.27 3.06 9.57
N ASP A 271 3.54 2.73 9.83
CA ASP A 271 4.69 3.52 9.35
C ASP A 271 4.75 3.54 7.81
N ARG A 272 4.53 2.38 7.16
CA ARG A 272 4.43 2.29 5.69
C ARG A 272 3.28 3.14 5.14
N GLN A 273 2.11 3.11 5.78
CA GLN A 273 0.96 3.91 5.36
C GLN A 273 1.21 5.43 5.55
N ALA A 274 1.88 5.81 6.64
CA ALA A 274 2.29 7.20 6.88
C ALA A 274 3.31 7.68 5.84
N GLN A 275 4.28 6.82 5.46
CA GLN A 275 5.24 7.14 4.40
C GLN A 275 4.56 7.28 3.03
N ALA A 276 3.63 6.39 2.69
CA ALA A 276 2.87 6.43 1.44
C ALA A 276 2.02 7.71 1.34
N THR A 277 1.30 8.08 2.41
CA THR A 277 0.51 9.32 2.44
C THR A 277 1.38 10.57 2.32
N ALA A 278 2.55 10.59 2.97
CA ALA A 278 3.51 11.67 2.84
C ALA A 278 4.11 11.76 1.42
N ALA A 279 4.39 10.62 0.77
CA ALA A 279 4.87 10.58 -0.61
C ALA A 279 3.83 11.13 -1.60
N LYS A 280 2.56 10.74 -1.45
CA LYS A 280 1.44 11.25 -2.27
C LYS A 280 1.32 12.77 -2.16
N ALA A 281 1.34 13.31 -0.94
CA ALA A 281 1.26 14.76 -0.72
C ALA A 281 2.40 15.53 -1.42
N ARG A 282 3.61 14.97 -1.48
CA ARG A 282 4.74 15.58 -2.20
C ARG A 282 4.55 15.55 -3.71
N PHE A 283 4.06 14.45 -4.25
CA PHE A 283 3.78 14.31 -5.68
C PHE A 283 2.71 15.31 -6.13
N ASP A 284 1.61 15.40 -5.40
CA ASP A 284 0.50 16.32 -5.71
C ASP A 284 0.96 17.78 -5.67
N ALA A 285 1.76 18.15 -4.67
CA ALA A 285 2.33 19.48 -4.55
C ALA A 285 3.27 19.83 -5.73
N ARG A 286 4.06 18.86 -6.23
CA ARG A 286 4.92 19.06 -7.39
C ARG A 286 4.09 19.28 -8.66
N ASN A 287 3.08 18.46 -8.88
CA ASN A 287 2.23 18.57 -10.08
C ASN A 287 1.43 19.87 -10.09
N ALA A 288 0.96 20.32 -8.94
CA ALA A 288 0.29 21.62 -8.81
C ALA A 288 1.21 22.78 -9.23
N ARG A 289 2.50 22.74 -8.86
CA ARG A 289 3.50 23.74 -9.28
C ARG A 289 3.75 23.72 -10.78
N LEU A 290 3.99 22.54 -11.35
CA LEU A 290 4.23 22.38 -12.78
C LEU A 290 3.04 22.88 -13.62
N LYS A 291 1.81 22.55 -13.20
CA LYS A 291 0.59 23.02 -13.86
C LYS A 291 0.44 24.54 -13.78
N ALA A 292 0.78 25.15 -12.64
CA ALA A 292 0.77 26.61 -12.51
C ALA A 292 1.80 27.27 -13.45
N ASP A 293 3.02 26.75 -13.50
CA ASP A 293 4.09 27.26 -14.38
C ASP A 293 3.71 27.15 -15.88
N GLU A 294 3.07 26.04 -16.27
CA GLU A 294 2.55 25.84 -17.64
C GLU A 294 1.45 26.86 -17.97
N THR A 295 0.46 27.04 -17.09
CA THR A 295 -0.61 28.03 -17.31
C THR A 295 -0.09 29.46 -17.42
N ASP A 296 0.93 29.81 -16.63
CA ASP A 296 1.57 31.13 -16.67
C ASP A 296 2.41 31.30 -17.95
N ALA A 297 3.10 30.24 -18.41
CA ALA A 297 3.81 30.24 -19.69
C ALA A 297 2.84 30.40 -20.89
N ASP A 298 1.70 29.71 -20.88
CA ASP A 298 0.68 29.82 -21.91
C ASP A 298 0.00 31.20 -21.91
N ALA A 299 -0.30 31.75 -20.74
CA ALA A 299 -0.82 33.11 -20.62
C ALA A 299 0.15 34.15 -21.20
N ARG A 300 1.46 34.02 -20.90
CA ARG A 300 2.50 34.85 -21.50
C ARG A 300 2.57 34.69 -23.02
N ARG A 301 2.43 33.47 -23.55
CA ARG A 301 2.44 33.21 -25.00
C ARG A 301 1.22 33.85 -25.68
N ALA A 302 0.02 33.71 -25.10
CA ALA A 302 -1.21 34.31 -25.61
C ALA A 302 -1.13 35.85 -25.64
N GLN A 303 -0.60 36.48 -24.59
CA GLN A 303 -0.38 37.92 -24.54
C GLN A 303 0.57 38.42 -25.65
N ARG A 304 1.66 37.69 -25.94
CA ARG A 304 2.58 38.03 -27.03
C ARG A 304 1.92 37.95 -28.40
N LEU A 305 1.08 36.94 -28.64
CA LEU A 305 0.32 36.80 -29.88
C LEU A 305 -0.68 37.96 -30.07
N ALA A 306 -1.40 38.33 -29.01
CA ALA A 306 -2.33 39.46 -29.03
C ALA A 306 -1.63 40.82 -29.24
N ALA A 307 -0.46 41.03 -28.66
CA ALA A 307 0.35 42.23 -28.89
C ALA A 307 0.96 42.29 -30.31
N GLY A 308 1.16 41.12 -30.95
CA GLY A 308 1.71 41.01 -32.30
C GLY A 308 0.70 41.31 -33.41
N SER A 309 -0.60 41.05 -33.19
CA SER A 309 -1.66 41.24 -34.21
C SER A 309 -2.09 42.69 -34.45
N GLY A 310 -1.55 43.66 -33.70
CA GLY A 310 -1.85 45.09 -33.84
C GLY A 310 -0.91 45.88 -34.76
N ARG A 311 0.14 45.26 -35.32
CA ARG A 311 1.06 45.94 -36.26
C ARG A 311 0.57 45.77 -37.70
N GLN A 312 -0.37 46.62 -38.11
CA GLN A 312 -0.65 46.88 -39.53
C GLN A 312 0.50 47.73 -40.08
N TRP A 313 1.20 47.19 -41.08
CA TRP A 313 2.23 47.89 -41.85
C TRP A 313 1.61 48.94 -42.76
#